data_AF-A0A961I067-F1
#
_entry.id   AF-A0A961I067-F1
#
_cell.length_a   1.000
_cell.length_b   1.000
_cell.length_c   1.000
_cell.angle_alpha   90.00
_cell.angle_beta   90.00
_cell.angle_gamma   90.00
#
_symmetry.space_group_name_H-M   'P 1'
#
loop_
_entity.id
_entity.type
_entity.pdbx_description
1 polymer ?
#
loop_
_entity_poly.entity_id
_entity_poly.type
_entity_poly.pdbx_seq_one_letter_code
_entity_poly.pdbx_strand_id
1 'polypeptide(L)'
;HSSGAHLAVSVLADLIRAGEAPAGGPRLALLTLGQVVPMLSFLPEAHRLRADLQYLSTRRELAWVDVSAPGDGCAFALCDPVAVSGVAPEGKIWPLVISAAFTRTLSEARWAELRWRFFRLHFQYLCAFDRPGDYDYFRITAGPMTLADRFANRAASQSRIDVPVSKYTSVRAA
;
A
#
# COMPACT_ATOMS: atom_id res chain seq x y z
N HIS A 1 5.41 6.11 -0.69
CA HIS A 1 5.69 5.92 0.76
C HIS A 1 4.97 7.01 1.53
N SER A 2 4.51 6.72 2.77
CA SER A 2 3.82 7.68 3.63
C SER A 2 2.65 8.36 2.93
N SER A 3 2.52 9.70 3.04
CA SER A 3 1.51 10.50 2.36
C SER A 3 1.58 10.38 0.83
N GLY A 4 2.75 10.16 0.24
CA GLY A 4 2.87 9.93 -1.20
C GLY A 4 2.06 8.73 -1.72
N ALA A 5 1.60 7.82 -0.84
CA ALA A 5 0.73 6.71 -1.24
C ALA A 5 -0.63 7.17 -1.79
N HIS A 6 -1.28 8.17 -1.20
CA HIS A 6 -2.58 8.64 -1.72
C HIS A 6 -2.41 9.41 -3.03
N LEU A 7 -1.31 10.14 -3.19
CA LEU A 7 -0.97 10.81 -4.45
C LEU A 7 -0.74 9.78 -5.56
N ALA A 8 0.01 8.71 -5.28
CA ALA A 8 0.25 7.64 -6.24
C ALA A 8 -1.04 6.95 -6.68
N VAL A 9 -1.99 6.74 -5.77
CA VAL A 9 -3.34 6.22 -6.09
C VAL A 9 -4.04 7.12 -7.09
N SER A 10 -4.14 8.43 -6.83
CA SER A 10 -4.82 9.35 -7.76
C SER A 10 -4.09 9.49 -9.10
N VAL A 11 -2.76 9.58 -9.10
CA VAL A 11 -1.97 9.66 -10.35
C VAL A 11 -2.16 8.42 -11.23
N LEU A 12 -2.13 7.22 -10.65
CA LEU A 12 -2.34 6.01 -11.42
C LEU A 12 -3.78 5.84 -11.88
N ALA A 13 -4.76 6.27 -11.07
CA ALA A 13 -6.15 6.28 -11.50
C ALA A 13 -6.34 7.17 -12.75
N ASP A 14 -5.73 8.36 -12.77
CA ASP A 14 -5.81 9.28 -13.90
C ASP A 14 -5.06 8.75 -15.13
N LEU A 15 -3.86 8.18 -14.94
CA LEU A 15 -3.08 7.56 -16.02
C LEU A 15 -3.87 6.45 -16.72
N ILE A 16 -4.50 5.56 -15.95
CA ILE A 16 -5.31 4.48 -16.52
C ILE A 16 -6.57 5.03 -17.22
N ARG A 17 -7.26 6.01 -16.62
CA ARG A 17 -8.45 6.65 -17.24
C ARG A 17 -8.11 7.36 -18.55
N ALA A 18 -6.91 7.92 -18.66
CA ALA A 18 -6.41 8.56 -19.88
C ALA A 18 -6.04 7.55 -21.00
N GLY A 19 -6.12 6.24 -20.73
CA GLY A 19 -5.74 5.20 -21.70
C GLY A 19 -4.23 4.99 -21.82
N GLU A 20 -3.44 5.51 -20.87
CA GLU A 20 -1.97 5.45 -20.89
C GLU A 20 -1.41 4.16 -20.25
N ALA A 21 -2.27 3.18 -19.99
CA ALA A 21 -1.91 1.82 -19.59
C ALA A 21 -2.44 0.78 -20.61
N PRO A 22 -1.98 0.81 -21.88
CA PRO A 22 -2.48 -0.08 -22.92
C PRO A 22 -2.05 -1.55 -22.68
N ALA A 23 -2.85 -2.50 -23.16
CA ALA A 23 -2.63 -3.94 -22.91
C ALA A 23 -1.28 -4.48 -23.40
N GLY A 24 -0.72 -3.89 -24.47
CA GLY A 24 0.61 -4.21 -25.01
C GLY A 24 1.74 -3.32 -24.47
N GLY A 25 1.45 -2.41 -23.54
CA GLY A 25 2.43 -1.52 -22.93
C GLY A 25 3.19 -2.16 -21.77
N PRO A 26 4.07 -1.38 -21.10
CA PRO A 26 4.75 -1.82 -19.90
C PRO A 26 3.77 -2.27 -18.81
N ARG A 27 4.16 -3.27 -18.01
CA ARG A 27 3.36 -3.71 -16.85
C ARG A 27 3.37 -2.63 -15.78
N LEU A 28 2.18 -2.22 -15.34
CA LEU A 28 2.03 -1.20 -14.31
C LEU A 28 2.05 -1.83 -12.92
N ALA A 29 2.84 -1.26 -12.01
CA ALA A 29 2.97 -1.72 -10.64
C ALA A 29 2.90 -0.54 -9.66
N LEU A 30 2.15 -0.70 -8.57
CA LEU A 30 2.09 0.23 -7.46
C LEU A 30 2.59 -0.48 -6.19
N LEU A 31 3.68 0.05 -5.62
CA LEU A 31 4.18 -0.33 -4.30
C LEU A 31 3.95 0.82 -3.33
N THR A 32 3.00 0.67 -2.41
CA THR A 32 2.79 1.61 -1.31
C THR A 32 3.49 1.09 -0.05
N LEU A 33 4.12 2.01 0.70
CA LEU A 33 4.99 1.68 1.84
C LEU A 33 4.62 2.57 3.03
N GLY A 34 4.32 1.98 4.19
CA GLY A 34 3.98 2.70 5.41
C GLY A 34 2.91 3.77 5.16
N GLN A 35 1.83 3.42 4.46
CA GLN A 35 0.88 4.42 3.97
C GLN A 35 0.14 5.16 5.10
N VAL A 36 -0.30 6.39 4.79
CA VAL A 36 -1.21 7.19 5.63
C VAL A 36 -2.51 7.58 4.92
N VAL A 37 -2.98 6.78 3.96
CA VAL A 37 -4.18 7.02 3.17
C VAL A 37 -5.43 7.30 4.03
N PRO A 38 -5.71 6.54 5.12
CA PRO A 38 -6.86 6.81 5.99
C PRO A 38 -6.88 8.22 6.59
N MET A 39 -5.72 8.88 6.76
CA MET A 39 -5.66 10.27 7.23
C MET A 39 -6.43 11.23 6.32
N LEU A 40 -6.48 10.95 5.02
CA LEU A 40 -7.19 11.76 4.04
C LEU A 40 -8.53 11.14 3.65
N SER A 41 -8.59 9.84 3.39
CA SER A 41 -9.82 9.21 2.88
C SER A 41 -10.97 9.26 3.89
N PHE A 42 -10.69 9.51 5.17
CA PHE A 42 -11.68 9.68 6.24
C PHE A 42 -12.13 11.14 6.42
N LEU A 43 -11.71 12.05 5.55
CA LEU A 43 -12.22 13.43 5.54
C LEU A 43 -13.51 13.52 4.71
N PRO A 44 -14.49 14.35 5.08
CA PRO A 44 -15.79 14.43 4.40
C PRO A 44 -15.64 14.66 2.89
N GLU A 45 -14.79 15.60 2.49
CA GLU A 45 -14.62 16.03 1.10
C GLU A 45 -13.64 15.18 0.28
N ALA A 46 -13.11 14.08 0.83
CA ALA A 46 -12.14 13.21 0.12
C ALA A 46 -12.78 12.30 -0.94
N HIS A 47 -13.81 12.80 -1.64
CA HIS A 47 -14.58 12.08 -2.65
C HIS A 47 -13.69 11.53 -3.77
N ARG A 48 -12.79 12.36 -4.32
CA ARG A 48 -11.89 11.95 -5.41
C ARG A 48 -10.98 10.81 -4.98
N LEU A 49 -10.30 10.94 -3.84
CA LEU A 49 -9.41 9.88 -3.35
C LEU A 49 -10.18 8.57 -3.11
N ARG A 50 -11.38 8.65 -2.53
CA ARG A 50 -12.24 7.46 -2.34
C ARG A 50 -12.66 6.84 -3.68
N ALA A 51 -13.00 7.66 -4.69
CA ALA A 51 -13.30 7.19 -6.03
C ALA A 51 -12.09 6.53 -6.71
N ASP A 52 -10.89 7.08 -6.52
CA ASP A 52 -9.65 6.55 -7.08
C ASP A 52 -9.25 5.23 -6.41
N LEU A 53 -9.40 5.12 -5.09
CA LEU A 53 -9.23 3.87 -4.35
C LEU A 53 -10.17 2.79 -4.86
N GLN A 54 -11.47 3.10 -4.98
CA GLN A 54 -12.47 2.17 -5.51
C GLN A 54 -12.12 1.75 -6.94
N TYR A 55 -11.79 2.71 -7.81
CA TYR A 55 -11.46 2.46 -9.21
C TYR A 55 -10.22 1.57 -9.36
N LEU A 56 -9.10 1.92 -8.73
CA LEU A 56 -7.86 1.15 -8.82
C LEU A 56 -8.00 -0.26 -8.24
N SER A 57 -8.86 -0.44 -7.24
CA SER A 57 -8.98 -1.72 -6.53
C SER A 57 -9.45 -2.89 -7.40
N THR A 58 -9.95 -2.63 -8.61
CA THR A 58 -10.48 -3.62 -9.56
C THR A 58 -9.69 -3.71 -10.87
N ARG A 59 -8.65 -2.88 -11.06
CA ARG A 59 -7.89 -2.80 -12.33
C ARG A 59 -6.92 -3.98 -12.47
N ARG A 60 -7.03 -4.72 -13.57
CA ARG A 60 -6.23 -5.94 -13.82
C ARG A 60 -4.89 -5.65 -14.51
N GLU A 61 -4.78 -4.51 -15.17
CA GLU A 61 -3.55 -3.99 -15.77
C GLU A 61 -2.54 -3.49 -14.73
N LEU A 62 -2.97 -3.32 -13.48
CA LEU A 62 -2.16 -2.91 -12.33
C LEU A 62 -1.89 -4.10 -11.42
N ALA A 63 -0.67 -4.22 -10.90
CA ALA A 63 -0.38 -4.96 -9.68
C ALA A 63 -0.16 -3.99 -8.52
N TRP A 64 -0.90 -4.13 -7.43
CA TRP A 64 -0.77 -3.23 -6.27
C TRP A 64 -0.52 -3.99 -4.97
N VAL A 65 0.67 -3.73 -4.39
CA VAL A 65 1.08 -4.24 -3.08
C VAL A 65 1.23 -3.08 -2.10
N ASP A 66 0.61 -3.21 -0.93
CA ASP A 66 0.84 -2.33 0.21
C ASP A 66 1.68 -3.05 1.27
N VAL A 67 2.78 -2.41 1.67
CA VAL A 67 3.68 -2.92 2.70
C VAL A 67 3.69 -1.97 3.88
N SER A 68 3.32 -2.47 5.05
CA SER A 68 3.41 -1.72 6.31
C SER A 68 3.75 -2.66 7.46
N ALA A 69 3.98 -2.16 8.66
CA ALA A 69 4.36 -2.98 9.81
C ALA A 69 3.75 -2.37 11.08
N PRO A 70 3.19 -3.18 12.00
CA PRO A 70 2.65 -2.69 13.27
C PRO A 70 3.66 -1.92 14.14
N GLY A 71 4.96 -2.15 13.94
CA GLY A 71 6.02 -1.41 14.62
C GLY A 71 6.22 0.02 14.12
N ASP A 72 5.62 0.40 12.99
CA ASP A 72 5.64 1.76 12.46
C ASP A 72 4.47 2.58 13.01
N GLY A 73 4.74 3.35 14.06
CA GLY A 73 3.74 4.22 14.70
C GLY A 73 3.29 5.42 13.85
N CYS A 74 3.88 5.65 12.67
CA CYS A 74 3.51 6.74 11.78
C CYS A 74 2.57 6.31 10.65
N ALA A 75 2.24 5.01 10.52
CA ALA A 75 1.42 4.47 9.46
C ALA A 75 0.10 3.87 9.97
N PHE A 76 -0.88 3.73 9.08
CA PHE A 76 -2.05 2.88 9.33
C PHE A 76 -1.69 1.44 8.98
N ALA A 77 -0.87 0.84 9.83
CA ALA A 77 -0.27 -0.46 9.58
C ALA A 77 -1.33 -1.54 9.29
N LEU A 78 -1.13 -2.23 8.17
CA LEU A 78 -1.96 -3.35 7.70
C LEU A 78 -3.43 -3.02 7.43
N CYS A 79 -3.81 -1.74 7.47
CA CYS A 79 -5.10 -1.29 7.01
C CYS A 79 -5.14 -1.36 5.48
N ASP A 80 -6.07 -2.15 4.94
CA ASP A 80 -6.42 -2.11 3.53
C ASP A 80 -7.08 -0.76 3.22
N PRO A 81 -6.42 0.17 2.52
CA PRO A 81 -6.89 1.54 2.38
C PRO A 81 -8.22 1.64 1.65
N VAL A 82 -8.58 0.67 0.80
CA VAL A 82 -9.86 0.66 0.08
C VAL A 82 -10.96 0.19 1.02
N ALA A 83 -10.71 -0.90 1.75
CA ALA A 83 -11.71 -1.51 2.62
C ALA A 83 -12.00 -0.67 3.86
N VAL A 84 -10.97 -0.19 4.58
CA VAL A 84 -11.18 0.64 5.79
C VAL A 84 -11.83 1.99 5.48
N SER A 85 -11.66 2.48 4.24
CA SER A 85 -12.34 3.69 3.73
C SER A 85 -13.81 3.43 3.38
N GLY A 86 -14.28 2.19 3.43
CA GLY A 86 -15.67 1.81 3.16
C GLY A 86 -16.06 1.90 1.68
N VAL A 87 -15.08 1.80 0.76
CA VAL A 87 -15.31 1.97 -0.68
C VAL A 87 -14.86 0.78 -1.52
N ALA A 88 -14.61 -0.36 -0.88
CA ALA A 88 -14.33 -1.63 -1.56
C ALA A 88 -15.57 -2.07 -2.38
N PRO A 89 -15.47 -2.14 -3.72
CA PRO A 89 -16.54 -2.66 -4.55
C PRO A 89 -16.56 -4.19 -4.54
N GLU A 90 -17.64 -4.78 -5.06
CA GLU A 90 -17.62 -6.19 -5.46
C GLU A 90 -16.51 -6.42 -6.51
N GLY A 91 -15.79 -7.53 -6.40
CA GLY A 91 -14.68 -7.83 -7.30
C GLY A 91 -13.38 -7.09 -7.01
N LYS A 92 -13.24 -6.45 -5.83
CA LYS A 92 -11.96 -5.91 -5.34
C LYS A 92 -10.86 -7.00 -5.38
N ILE A 93 -9.77 -6.69 -6.07
CA ILE A 93 -8.56 -7.53 -6.14
C ILE A 93 -7.34 -6.88 -5.49
N TRP A 94 -7.35 -5.56 -5.28
CA TRP A 94 -6.22 -4.81 -4.73
C TRP A 94 -6.58 -3.96 -3.50
N PRO A 95 -5.59 -3.57 -2.69
CA PRO A 95 -4.20 -4.03 -2.70
C PRO A 95 -4.00 -5.41 -2.08
N LEU A 96 -2.88 -6.06 -2.41
CA LEU A 96 -2.29 -7.11 -1.58
C LEU A 96 -1.59 -6.44 -0.38
N VAL A 97 -2.14 -6.59 0.83
CA VAL A 97 -1.56 -6.00 2.05
C VAL A 97 -0.62 -6.99 2.73
N ILE A 98 0.66 -6.63 2.87
CA ILE A 98 1.67 -7.47 3.52
C ILE A 98 2.41 -6.73 4.65
N SER A 99 2.79 -7.50 5.67
CA SER A 99 3.61 -7.00 6.76
C SER A 99 5.09 -7.06 6.40
N ALA A 100 5.80 -5.94 6.56
CA ALA A 100 7.28 -5.97 6.59
C ALA A 100 7.82 -6.62 7.88
N ALA A 101 6.95 -6.92 8.86
CA ALA A 101 7.26 -7.69 10.07
C ALA A 101 8.59 -7.27 10.75
N PHE A 102 8.73 -5.98 11.08
CA PHE A 102 9.99 -5.38 11.58
C PHE A 102 10.69 -6.16 12.69
N THR A 103 9.93 -6.78 13.61
CA THR A 103 10.50 -7.59 14.69
C THR A 103 11.17 -8.89 14.23
N ARG A 104 10.91 -9.32 12.99
CA ARG A 104 11.52 -10.49 12.33
C ARG A 104 12.53 -10.09 11.25
N THR A 105 12.29 -8.95 10.59
CA THR A 105 13.09 -8.51 9.44
C THR A 105 14.23 -7.55 9.79
N LEU A 106 14.22 -7.02 11.01
CA LEU A 106 15.38 -6.39 11.63
C LEU A 106 15.97 -7.37 12.64
N SER A 107 17.30 -7.50 12.67
CA SER A 107 17.98 -8.18 13.77
C SER A 107 17.61 -7.54 15.11
N GLU A 108 17.72 -8.29 16.20
CA GLU A 108 17.39 -7.79 17.54
C GLU A 108 18.17 -6.52 17.90
N ALA A 109 19.46 -6.47 17.53
CA ALA A 109 20.31 -5.30 17.71
C ALA A 109 19.78 -4.09 16.92
N ARG A 110 19.44 -4.28 15.64
CA ARG A 110 18.91 -3.20 14.79
C ARG A 110 17.52 -2.76 15.23
N TRP A 111 16.66 -3.69 15.63
CA TRP A 111 15.36 -3.39 16.21
C TRP A 111 15.50 -2.56 17.49
N ALA A 112 16.40 -2.94 18.39
CA ALA A 112 16.64 -2.19 19.62
C ALA A 112 17.13 -0.76 19.38
N GLU A 113 17.98 -0.56 18.37
CA GLU A 113 18.45 0.76 17.94
C GLU A 113 17.31 1.64 17.40
N LEU A 114 16.37 1.05 16.64
CA LEU A 114 15.42 1.80 15.83
C LEU A 114 14.02 1.96 16.44
N ARG A 115 13.58 1.05 17.32
CA ARG A 115 12.17 0.94 17.76
C ARG A 115 11.56 2.22 18.36
N TRP A 116 12.38 3.08 18.94
CA TRP A 116 11.95 4.37 19.53
C TRP A 116 12.23 5.59 18.65
N ARG A 117 12.88 5.38 17.50
CA ARG A 117 13.18 6.42 16.52
C ARG A 117 12.08 6.44 15.47
N PHE A 118 10.86 6.80 15.87
CA PHE A 118 9.63 6.62 15.09
C PHE A 118 9.75 7.04 13.62
N PHE A 119 10.20 8.27 13.33
CA PHE A 119 10.38 8.72 11.95
C PHE A 119 11.43 7.91 11.20
N ARG A 120 12.57 7.62 11.83
CA ARG A 120 13.60 6.78 11.20
C ARG A 120 13.03 5.39 10.88
N LEU A 121 12.29 4.80 11.80
CA LEU A 121 11.65 3.51 11.60
C LEU A 121 10.57 3.57 10.49
N HIS A 122 9.83 4.67 10.39
CA HIS A 122 8.90 4.91 9.28
C HIS A 122 9.60 4.97 7.91
N PHE A 123 10.82 5.50 7.84
CA PHE A 123 11.65 5.48 6.62
C PHE A 123 12.38 4.15 6.38
N GLN A 124 12.32 3.19 7.32
CA GLN A 124 13.04 1.92 7.22
C GLN A 124 12.60 1.08 6.01
N TYR A 125 11.35 1.19 5.53
CA TYR A 125 10.91 0.50 4.31
C TYR A 125 11.80 0.83 3.10
N LEU A 126 12.31 2.06 3.00
CA LEU A 126 13.16 2.49 1.89
C LEU A 126 14.64 2.13 2.08
N CYS A 127 14.97 1.40 3.15
CA CYS A 127 16.33 1.06 3.54
C CYS A 127 16.52 -0.45 3.57
N ALA A 128 17.79 -0.87 3.62
CA ALA A 128 18.12 -2.27 3.76
C ALA A 128 17.60 -2.81 5.11
N PHE A 129 16.94 -3.97 5.03
CA PHE A 129 16.67 -4.84 6.16
C PHE A 129 17.80 -5.87 6.20
N ASP A 130 18.34 -6.15 7.38
CA ASP A 130 19.38 -7.16 7.56
C ASP A 130 18.81 -8.60 7.52
N ARG A 131 17.48 -8.75 7.65
CA ARG A 131 16.75 -10.02 7.51
C ARG A 131 15.48 -9.84 6.65
N PRO A 132 15.57 -9.46 5.37
CA PRO A 132 14.43 -8.90 4.63
C PRO A 132 13.18 -9.82 4.50
N GLY A 133 13.34 -11.14 4.61
CA GLY A 133 12.22 -12.07 4.42
C GLY A 133 11.58 -11.89 3.04
N ASP A 134 10.25 -11.78 3.00
CA ASP A 134 9.48 -11.55 1.76
C ASP A 134 9.64 -10.13 1.19
N TYR A 135 10.10 -9.16 2.00
CA TYR A 135 10.16 -7.75 1.62
C TYR A 135 11.60 -7.21 1.62
N ASP A 136 12.10 -6.90 0.42
CA ASP A 136 13.38 -6.22 0.21
C ASP A 136 13.19 -5.11 -0.83
N TYR A 137 13.33 -3.86 -0.40
CA TYR A 137 13.09 -2.69 -1.26
C TYR A 137 13.97 -2.69 -2.51
N PHE A 138 15.25 -3.04 -2.38
CA PHE A 138 16.20 -3.01 -3.49
C PHE A 138 15.96 -4.16 -4.46
N ARG A 139 15.65 -5.36 -3.97
CA ARG A 139 15.26 -6.49 -4.84
C ARG A 139 13.93 -6.24 -5.55
N ILE A 140 12.99 -5.53 -4.91
CA ILE A 140 11.71 -5.19 -5.52
C ILE A 140 11.89 -4.14 -6.62
N THR A 141 12.69 -3.10 -6.37
CA THR A 141 12.78 -1.94 -7.28
C THR A 141 13.90 -2.02 -8.31
N ALA A 142 14.99 -2.70 -8.01
CA ALA A 142 16.16 -2.84 -8.88
C ALA A 142 16.45 -4.30 -9.30
N GLY A 143 15.60 -5.24 -8.87
CA GLY A 143 15.72 -6.65 -9.26
C GLY A 143 15.04 -6.97 -10.60
N PRO A 144 15.29 -8.16 -11.17
CA PRO A 144 14.80 -8.54 -12.50
C PRO A 144 13.33 -8.99 -12.52
N MET A 145 12.69 -9.17 -11.35
CA MET A 145 11.32 -9.67 -11.25
C MET A 145 10.32 -8.52 -11.17
N THR A 146 9.19 -8.65 -11.87
CA THR A 146 8.08 -7.71 -11.72
C THR A 146 7.45 -7.82 -10.33
N LEU A 147 6.74 -6.77 -9.89
CA LEU A 147 6.03 -6.79 -8.61
C LEU A 147 4.95 -7.88 -8.58
N ALA A 148 4.26 -8.08 -9.71
CA ALA A 148 3.24 -9.11 -9.87
C ALA A 148 3.84 -10.52 -9.69
N ASP A 149 4.91 -10.82 -10.43
CA ASP A 149 5.54 -12.15 -10.38
C ASP A 149 6.12 -12.46 -9.01
N ARG A 150 6.73 -11.45 -8.36
CA ARG A 150 7.30 -11.59 -7.03
C ARG A 150 6.27 -12.00 -5.98
N PHE A 151 5.03 -11.54 -6.10
CA PHE A 151 3.98 -11.77 -5.12
C PHE A 151 2.79 -12.60 -5.63
N ALA A 152 2.92 -13.26 -6.80
CA ALA A 152 1.82 -13.93 -7.49
C ALA A 152 1.04 -14.94 -6.64
N ASN A 153 1.73 -15.67 -5.75
CA ASN A 153 1.14 -16.68 -4.86
C ASN A 153 1.10 -16.25 -3.39
N ARG A 154 1.32 -14.96 -3.12
CA ARG A 154 1.38 -14.45 -1.74
C ARG A 154 -0.02 -14.04 -1.29
N ALA A 155 -0.54 -14.74 -0.29
CA ALA A 155 -1.75 -14.30 0.41
C ALA A 155 -1.50 -12.97 1.17
N ALA A 156 -2.55 -12.22 1.50
CA ALA A 156 -2.40 -11.08 2.41
C ALA A 156 -1.89 -11.54 3.79
N SER A 157 -1.30 -10.62 4.56
CA SER A 157 -0.95 -10.93 5.95
C SER A 157 -2.21 -11.19 6.78
N GLN A 158 -2.18 -12.19 7.66
CA GLN A 158 -3.34 -12.60 8.46
C GLN A 158 -3.90 -11.49 9.35
N SER A 159 -3.04 -10.56 9.78
CA SER A 159 -3.41 -9.39 10.58
C SER A 159 -3.80 -8.17 9.73
N ARG A 160 -4.15 -8.36 8.45
CA ARG A 160 -4.75 -7.31 7.61
C ARG A 160 -6.06 -6.84 8.25
N ILE A 161 -6.26 -5.53 8.28
CA ILE A 161 -7.52 -4.90 8.69
C ILE A 161 -8.26 -4.49 7.42
N ASP A 162 -9.37 -5.15 7.14
CA ASP A 162 -10.21 -4.96 5.94
C ASP A 162 -11.69 -4.72 6.26
N VAL A 163 -11.98 -4.36 7.51
CA VAL A 163 -13.32 -3.96 7.95
C VAL A 163 -13.51 -2.45 7.69
N PRO A 164 -14.65 -2.00 7.15
CA PRO A 164 -14.95 -0.57 7.02
C PRO A 164 -14.92 0.18 8.35
N VAL A 165 -14.21 1.31 8.40
CA VAL A 165 -14.07 2.15 9.61
C VAL A 165 -14.48 3.60 9.36
N SER A 166 -14.27 4.11 8.13
CA SER A 166 -14.57 5.50 7.80
C SER A 166 -16.05 5.85 8.01
N LYS A 167 -16.32 7.01 8.62
CA LYS A 167 -17.66 7.61 8.68
C LYS A 167 -18.11 8.19 7.33
N TYR A 168 -17.16 8.44 6.43
CA TYR A 168 -17.41 9.06 5.12
C TYR A 168 -17.02 8.09 4.01
N THR A 169 -18.01 7.65 3.24
CA THR A 169 -17.84 6.64 2.18
C THR A 169 -18.23 7.14 0.79
N SER A 170 -18.80 8.34 0.67
CA SER A 170 -19.24 8.87 -0.63
C SER A 170 -18.06 9.13 -1.56
N VAL A 171 -18.13 8.59 -2.77
CA VAL A 171 -17.14 8.76 -3.86
C VAL A 171 -17.48 9.93 -4.80
N ARG A 172 -18.60 10.62 -4.57
CA ARG A 172 -19.03 11.80 -5.35
C ARG A 172 -19.47 12.90 -4.39
N ALA A 173 -19.23 14.15 -4.78
CA ALA A 173 -19.90 15.28 -4.15
C ALA A 173 -21.41 15.19 -4.42
N ALA A 174 -22.21 15.70 -3.49
CA ALA A 174 -23.66 15.80 -3.64
C ALA A 174 -24.05 16.86 -4.68
#